data_AF-A0A5N6IU34-F1
#
_entry.id   AF-A0A5N6IU34-F1
#
_cell.length_a   1.000
_cell.length_b   1.000
_cell.length_c   1.000
_cell.angle_alpha   90.00
_cell.angle_beta   90.00
_cell.angle_gamma   90.00
#
_symmetry.space_group_name_H-M   'P 1'
#
loop_
_entity.id
_entity.type
_entity.pdbx_description
1 polymer ?
#
loop_
_entity_poly.entity_id
_entity_poly.type
_entity_poly.pdbx_seq_one_letter_code
_entity_poly.pdbx_strand_id
1 'polypeptide(L)'
;MGIHTQLTIAVIGCGTLGTAIAAGILSPKERTDLGVHHLTATVGTESSKRRVENALSQHSSRLTVLTQEKNVRAVREADVVLLAMKPVKRADVFAAPGFREALQGKLVLSIMAGITTKALNTLALGEDSAPDNESALQCVRAMPNMAAKIREAVTLYTAGSGTTKENLEIASWVFSQVGEAHRIPESSFDICAVSVGCAGSLLLLAIDGLLDAAVAEGVKRPDVQNLVVNSAIGMMKLVPAGDHPSVLREKIASPGGCSIRALLELEKLGVRAAFTTAIMAAAEKSKHIALLGGLLPCVAQPGSPVSEITVALRRKESEARLRDLFHGSLAPVNFISGQNINAVKNADAVLFAFPPEQVHEVLGATEMRQALRGKIIISILARTPRDELKRLIGGNDKADGLATNDIRLVRAMPTIGTEVHESATLIGDLSSPVEKEAMELAMWMFNLVGKVFEVSHDYFDTATGMSAFCNALTTVAIQTITRKAIAEGIPMENAIAIASQCIRGTVSMVLSGASPQKLEHSLSAPGSITGQAILGLRDSQLPALLESSLSAAIMKAKG
;
A
#
# COMPACT_ATOMS: atom_id res chain seq x y z
N MET A 1 13.16 -13.04 -43.63
CA MET A 1 11.75 -12.66 -43.85
C MET A 1 11.10 -12.65 -42.48
N GLY A 2 10.97 -11.48 -41.86
CA GLY A 2 10.35 -11.35 -40.54
C GLY A 2 8.85 -11.56 -40.67
N ILE A 3 8.29 -12.48 -39.90
CA ILE A 3 6.84 -12.68 -39.84
C ILE A 3 6.28 -11.48 -39.08
N HIS A 4 5.58 -10.58 -39.78
CA HIS A 4 4.82 -9.51 -39.14
C HIS A 4 3.62 -10.14 -38.42
N THR A 5 3.65 -10.19 -37.10
CA THR A 5 2.55 -10.74 -36.30
C THR A 5 1.45 -9.69 -36.18
N GLN A 6 0.32 -9.96 -36.82
CA GLN A 6 -0.87 -9.12 -36.80
C GLN A 6 -1.88 -9.66 -35.80
N LEU A 7 -2.14 -8.87 -34.75
CA LEU A 7 -2.95 -9.27 -33.60
C LEU A 7 -4.40 -8.79 -33.75
N THR A 8 -5.34 -9.62 -33.30
CA THR A 8 -6.71 -9.21 -32.97
C THR A 8 -6.83 -9.00 -31.47
N ILE A 9 -7.24 -7.80 -31.04
CA ILE A 9 -7.22 -7.40 -29.63
C ILE A 9 -8.63 -7.10 -29.13
N ALA A 10 -9.00 -7.66 -27.97
CA ALA A 10 -10.22 -7.31 -27.26
C ALA A 10 -9.92 -6.40 -26.06
N VAL A 11 -10.61 -5.27 -25.93
CA VAL A 11 -10.53 -4.39 -24.74
C VAL A 11 -11.83 -4.48 -23.96
N ILE A 12 -11.81 -5.21 -22.84
CA ILE A 12 -12.99 -5.43 -21.98
C ILE A 12 -13.10 -4.32 -20.95
N GLY A 13 -14.14 -3.49 -21.05
CA GLY A 13 -14.32 -2.33 -20.18
C GLY A 13 -13.48 -1.13 -20.65
N CYS A 14 -13.63 -0.74 -21.90
CA CYS A 14 -12.92 0.36 -22.55
C CYS A 14 -13.35 1.75 -22.02
N GLY A 15 -12.96 2.04 -20.78
CA GLY A 15 -13.07 3.37 -20.19
C GLY A 15 -11.93 4.28 -20.65
N THR A 16 -11.63 5.29 -19.85
CA THR A 16 -10.57 6.28 -20.12
C THR A 16 -9.21 5.65 -20.45
N LEU A 17 -8.76 4.71 -19.62
CA LEU A 17 -7.43 4.10 -19.76
C LEU A 17 -7.39 3.05 -20.88
N GLY A 18 -8.44 2.22 -20.99
CA GLY A 18 -8.59 1.29 -22.11
C GLY A 18 -8.63 2.01 -23.46
N THR A 19 -9.29 3.16 -23.54
CA THR A 19 -9.33 3.98 -24.77
C THR A 19 -7.94 4.54 -25.11
N ALA A 20 -7.19 5.00 -24.10
CA ALA A 20 -5.82 5.50 -24.32
C ALA A 20 -4.88 4.40 -24.84
N ILE A 21 -4.94 3.21 -24.25
CA ILE A 21 -4.16 2.04 -24.70
C ILE A 21 -4.58 1.62 -26.11
N ALA A 22 -5.89 1.53 -26.38
CA ALA A 22 -6.42 1.23 -27.71
C ALA A 22 -5.95 2.23 -28.77
N ALA A 23 -5.97 3.53 -28.47
CA ALA A 23 -5.44 4.57 -29.36
C ALA A 23 -3.93 4.41 -29.61
N GLY A 24 -3.17 4.05 -28.57
CA GLY A 24 -1.73 3.80 -28.67
C GLY A 24 -1.41 2.64 -29.61
N ILE A 25 -2.03 1.49 -29.41
CA ILE A 25 -1.75 0.27 -30.19
C ILE A 25 -2.33 0.31 -31.61
N LEU A 26 -3.41 1.07 -31.85
CA LEU A 26 -3.94 1.30 -33.20
C LEU A 26 -3.08 2.28 -34.03
N SER A 27 -2.28 3.12 -33.35
CA SER A 27 -1.33 4.05 -33.97
C SER A 27 0.04 3.99 -33.28
N PRO A 28 0.80 2.88 -33.45
CA PRO A 28 2.09 2.68 -32.80
C PRO A 28 3.07 3.82 -33.03
N LYS A 29 3.98 4.08 -32.08
CA LYS A 29 4.98 5.16 -32.20
C LYS A 29 6.02 4.86 -33.29
N GLU A 30 6.37 3.59 -33.46
CA GLU A 30 7.40 3.11 -34.38
C GLU A 30 6.90 1.91 -35.19
N ARG A 31 7.51 1.64 -36.36
CA ARG A 31 7.24 0.41 -37.11
C ARG A 31 7.86 -0.77 -36.37
N THR A 32 7.01 -1.65 -35.89
CA THR A 32 7.40 -2.88 -35.19
C THR A 32 6.94 -4.10 -35.97
N ASP A 33 7.52 -5.26 -35.68
CA ASP A 33 7.06 -6.54 -36.25
C ASP A 33 5.68 -6.96 -35.71
N LEU A 34 5.24 -6.35 -34.60
CA LEU A 34 3.90 -6.45 -34.04
C LEU A 34 2.97 -5.35 -34.57
N GLY A 35 1.72 -5.70 -34.86
CA GLY A 35 0.68 -4.74 -35.27
C GLY A 35 -0.72 -5.21 -34.90
N VAL A 36 -1.70 -4.30 -35.02
CA VAL A 36 -3.13 -4.61 -34.79
C VAL A 36 -3.88 -4.69 -36.11
N HIS A 37 -4.37 -5.88 -36.44
CA HIS A 37 -5.27 -6.11 -37.56
C HIS A 37 -6.68 -5.60 -37.25
N HIS A 38 -7.20 -5.98 -36.08
CA HIS A 38 -8.55 -5.59 -35.65
C HIS A 38 -8.60 -5.42 -34.12
N LEU A 39 -9.39 -4.45 -33.66
CA LEU A 39 -9.63 -4.20 -32.23
C LEU A 39 -11.13 -4.18 -31.94
N THR A 40 -11.55 -5.00 -30.98
CA THR A 40 -12.92 -4.98 -30.45
C THR A 40 -12.92 -4.42 -29.03
N ALA A 41 -13.54 -3.26 -28.82
CA ALA A 41 -13.70 -2.64 -27.51
C ALA A 41 -15.11 -2.88 -26.96
N THR A 42 -15.24 -3.16 -25.66
CA THR A 42 -16.55 -3.29 -25.01
C THR A 42 -16.73 -2.30 -23.87
N VAL A 43 -17.96 -1.82 -23.68
CA VAL A 43 -18.31 -0.81 -22.65
C VAL A 43 -19.66 -1.11 -22.00
N GLY A 44 -19.90 -0.52 -20.83
CA GLY A 44 -21.12 -0.81 -20.05
C GLY A 44 -22.39 -0.06 -20.47
N THR A 45 -22.30 0.96 -21.33
CA THR A 45 -23.46 1.78 -21.73
C THR A 45 -23.33 2.26 -23.17
N GLU A 46 -24.47 2.51 -23.84
CA GLU A 46 -24.48 3.08 -25.20
C GLU A 46 -23.84 4.48 -25.25
N SER A 47 -24.02 5.27 -24.19
CA SER A 47 -23.34 6.58 -24.06
C SER A 47 -21.81 6.45 -24.00
N SER A 48 -21.29 5.40 -23.36
CA SER A 48 -19.86 5.10 -23.35
C SER A 48 -19.38 4.62 -24.72
N LYS A 49 -20.21 3.87 -25.44
CA LYS A 49 -19.88 3.35 -26.76
C LYS A 49 -19.65 4.48 -27.75
N ARG A 50 -20.59 5.42 -27.82
CA ARG A 50 -20.45 6.65 -28.64
C ARG A 50 -19.19 7.44 -28.29
N ARG A 51 -18.83 7.54 -26.99
CA ARG A 51 -17.60 8.23 -26.57
C ARG A 51 -16.34 7.54 -27.10
N VAL A 52 -16.27 6.21 -27.03
CA VAL A 52 -15.11 5.45 -27.53
C VAL A 52 -15.04 5.49 -29.05
N GLU A 53 -16.17 5.33 -29.75
CA GLU A 53 -16.26 5.46 -31.22
C GLU A 53 -15.77 6.84 -31.68
N ASN A 54 -16.20 7.91 -31.03
CA ASN A 54 -15.76 9.26 -31.34
C ASN A 54 -14.26 9.44 -31.08
N ALA A 55 -13.77 8.98 -29.92
CA ALA A 55 -12.38 9.11 -29.52
C ALA A 55 -11.41 8.34 -30.44
N LEU A 56 -11.87 7.25 -31.06
CA LEU A 56 -11.07 6.38 -31.93
C LEU A 56 -11.56 6.41 -33.39
N SER A 57 -12.30 7.45 -33.79
CA SER A 57 -12.96 7.57 -35.10
C SER A 57 -11.98 7.44 -36.29
N GLN A 58 -10.75 7.90 -36.13
CA GLN A 58 -9.65 7.78 -37.10
C GLN A 58 -9.25 6.31 -37.38
N HIS A 59 -9.69 5.36 -36.57
CA HIS A 59 -9.40 3.94 -36.69
C HIS A 59 -10.64 3.08 -36.94
N SER A 60 -11.76 3.69 -37.34
CA SER A 60 -13.05 3.03 -37.57
C SER A 60 -12.99 1.81 -38.51
N SER A 61 -12.08 1.79 -39.48
CA SER A 61 -11.90 0.62 -40.39
C SER A 61 -11.38 -0.65 -39.70
N ARG A 62 -10.76 -0.52 -38.52
CA ARG A 62 -10.18 -1.62 -37.74
C ARG A 62 -10.76 -1.73 -36.33
N LEU A 63 -11.80 -0.95 -36.02
CA LEU A 63 -12.37 -0.84 -34.69
C LEU A 63 -13.84 -1.28 -34.70
N THR A 64 -14.17 -2.19 -33.79
CA THR A 64 -15.56 -2.50 -33.43
C THR A 64 -15.80 -2.10 -31.97
N VAL A 65 -16.84 -1.30 -31.69
CA VAL A 65 -17.23 -0.98 -30.31
C VAL A 65 -18.57 -1.62 -29.98
N LEU A 66 -18.59 -2.45 -28.94
CA LEU A 66 -19.75 -3.22 -28.50
C LEU A 66 -20.13 -2.86 -27.06
N THR A 67 -21.34 -3.25 -26.67
CA THR A 67 -21.78 -3.19 -25.27
C THR A 67 -21.41 -4.49 -24.53
N GLN A 68 -21.45 -4.44 -23.20
CA GLN A 68 -20.99 -5.51 -22.30
C GLN A 68 -21.65 -6.88 -22.53
N GLU A 69 -22.86 -6.92 -23.10
CA GLU A 69 -23.57 -8.17 -23.42
C GLU A 69 -22.83 -9.00 -24.48
N LYS A 70 -21.93 -8.37 -25.25
CA LYS A 70 -21.11 -9.01 -26.28
C LYS A 70 -19.65 -9.22 -25.85
N ASN A 71 -19.35 -9.15 -24.56
CA ASN A 71 -18.00 -9.41 -24.02
C ASN A 71 -17.44 -10.76 -24.48
N VAL A 72 -18.24 -11.84 -24.37
CA VAL A 72 -17.82 -13.19 -24.76
C VAL A 72 -17.44 -13.28 -26.23
N ARG A 73 -18.21 -12.61 -27.11
CA ARG A 73 -17.91 -12.53 -28.54
C ARG A 73 -16.56 -11.84 -28.77
N ALA A 74 -16.36 -10.67 -28.15
CA ALA A 74 -15.12 -9.91 -28.28
C ALA A 74 -13.90 -10.74 -27.86
N VAL A 75 -14.00 -11.47 -26.74
CA VAL A 75 -12.92 -12.33 -26.26
C VAL A 75 -12.65 -13.50 -27.21
N ARG A 76 -13.70 -14.20 -27.71
CA ARG A 76 -13.53 -15.35 -28.60
C ARG A 76 -12.76 -15.00 -29.88
N GLU A 77 -13.06 -13.86 -30.46
CA GLU A 77 -12.48 -13.37 -31.72
C GLU A 77 -11.04 -12.83 -31.56
N ALA A 78 -10.54 -12.64 -30.33
CA ALA A 78 -9.25 -12.00 -30.07
C ALA A 78 -8.12 -12.97 -29.75
N ASP A 79 -6.89 -12.60 -30.12
CA ASP A 79 -5.65 -13.27 -29.72
C ASP A 79 -5.18 -12.75 -28.35
N VAL A 80 -5.36 -11.45 -28.12
CA VAL A 80 -4.97 -10.76 -26.89
C VAL A 80 -6.19 -10.07 -26.26
N VAL A 81 -6.36 -10.25 -24.95
CA VAL A 81 -7.48 -9.70 -24.18
C VAL A 81 -6.96 -8.73 -23.13
N LEU A 82 -7.28 -7.45 -23.27
CA LEU A 82 -7.02 -6.41 -22.28
C LEU A 82 -8.24 -6.21 -21.37
N LEU A 83 -8.12 -6.64 -20.12
CA LEU A 83 -9.10 -6.38 -19.06
C LEU A 83 -8.87 -4.98 -18.47
N ALA A 84 -9.66 -4.02 -18.94
CA ALA A 84 -9.57 -2.59 -18.59
C ALA A 84 -10.73 -2.07 -17.71
N MET A 85 -11.55 -2.98 -17.21
CA MET A 85 -12.68 -2.66 -16.34
C MET A 85 -12.25 -2.29 -14.91
N LYS A 86 -13.15 -1.60 -14.18
CA LYS A 86 -12.95 -1.39 -12.73
C LYS A 86 -12.98 -2.74 -12.00
N PRO A 87 -12.14 -2.99 -10.99
CA PRO A 87 -12.11 -4.26 -10.26
C PRO A 87 -13.47 -4.69 -9.71
N VAL A 88 -14.32 -3.75 -9.30
CA VAL A 88 -15.68 -4.02 -8.79
C VAL A 88 -16.58 -4.73 -9.79
N LYS A 89 -16.34 -4.59 -11.09
CA LYS A 89 -17.14 -5.23 -12.16
C LYS A 89 -16.66 -6.63 -12.53
N ARG A 90 -15.56 -7.11 -11.95
CA ARG A 90 -14.93 -8.37 -12.38
C ARG A 90 -15.86 -9.57 -12.14
N ALA A 91 -16.55 -9.61 -11.00
CA ALA A 91 -17.41 -10.75 -10.66
C ALA A 91 -18.49 -10.96 -11.73
N ASP A 92 -19.20 -9.90 -12.11
CA ASP A 92 -20.25 -9.95 -13.13
C ASP A 92 -19.72 -10.39 -14.50
N VAL A 93 -18.53 -9.90 -14.88
CA VAL A 93 -17.93 -10.22 -16.20
C VAL A 93 -17.43 -11.66 -16.26
N PHE A 94 -16.76 -12.15 -15.22
CA PHE A 94 -16.26 -13.53 -15.18
C PHE A 94 -17.37 -14.56 -14.92
N ALA A 95 -18.49 -14.16 -14.31
CA ALA A 95 -19.67 -15.03 -14.13
C ALA A 95 -20.53 -15.15 -15.41
N ALA A 96 -20.28 -14.33 -16.43
CA ALA A 96 -21.02 -14.40 -17.68
C ALA A 96 -20.78 -15.76 -18.38
N PRO A 97 -21.84 -16.48 -18.79
CA PRO A 97 -21.70 -17.79 -19.41
C PRO A 97 -20.79 -17.77 -20.64
N GLY A 98 -19.78 -18.65 -20.67
CA GLY A 98 -18.85 -18.76 -21.80
C GLY A 98 -17.67 -17.80 -21.75
N PHE A 99 -17.57 -16.89 -20.76
CA PHE A 99 -16.48 -15.91 -20.70
C PHE A 99 -15.15 -16.54 -20.28
N ARG A 100 -15.16 -17.41 -19.25
CA ARG A 100 -13.97 -18.11 -18.76
C ARG A 100 -13.39 -19.04 -19.81
N GLU A 101 -14.25 -19.81 -20.46
CA GLU A 101 -13.89 -20.71 -21.56
C GLU A 101 -13.32 -19.94 -22.74
N ALA A 102 -13.87 -18.76 -23.04
CA ALA A 102 -13.36 -17.90 -24.09
C ALA A 102 -11.96 -17.34 -23.79
N LEU A 103 -11.54 -17.22 -22.53
CA LEU A 103 -10.19 -16.74 -22.18
C LEU A 103 -9.11 -17.81 -22.38
N GLN A 104 -9.47 -19.08 -22.47
CA GLN A 104 -8.51 -20.18 -22.56
C GLN A 104 -7.63 -20.07 -23.82
N GLY A 105 -6.33 -20.28 -23.65
CA GLY A 105 -5.34 -20.21 -24.73
C GLY A 105 -5.00 -18.80 -25.23
N LYS A 106 -5.51 -17.74 -24.60
CA LYS A 106 -5.27 -16.33 -25.00
C LYS A 106 -4.31 -15.63 -24.05
N LEU A 107 -3.63 -14.60 -24.55
CA LEU A 107 -2.87 -13.69 -23.69
C LEU A 107 -3.82 -12.71 -23.00
N VAL A 108 -3.87 -12.75 -21.67
CA VAL A 108 -4.69 -11.86 -20.84
C VAL A 108 -3.84 -10.78 -20.20
N LEU A 109 -4.01 -9.53 -20.65
CA LEU A 109 -3.43 -8.35 -20.04
C LEU A 109 -4.45 -7.75 -19.07
N SER A 110 -4.10 -7.55 -17.81
CA SER A 110 -5.01 -6.97 -16.81
C SER A 110 -4.44 -5.67 -16.27
N ILE A 111 -5.21 -4.59 -16.38
CA ILE A 111 -4.92 -3.29 -15.75
C ILE A 111 -5.83 -3.00 -14.55
N MET A 112 -6.44 -4.06 -14.00
CA MET A 112 -7.33 -3.96 -12.84
C MET A 112 -6.51 -3.73 -11.56
N ALA A 113 -6.71 -2.58 -10.94
CA ALA A 113 -6.02 -2.22 -9.69
C ALA A 113 -6.24 -3.26 -8.58
N GLY A 114 -5.14 -3.72 -7.97
CA GLY A 114 -5.16 -4.62 -6.82
C GLY A 114 -5.48 -6.09 -7.12
N ILE A 115 -5.56 -6.49 -8.40
CA ILE A 115 -5.76 -7.89 -8.79
C ILE A 115 -4.42 -8.51 -9.16
N THR A 116 -3.98 -9.51 -8.39
CA THR A 116 -2.74 -10.26 -8.61
C THR A 116 -2.85 -11.17 -9.83
N THR A 117 -1.71 -11.63 -10.36
CA THR A 117 -1.67 -12.66 -11.40
C THR A 117 -2.29 -13.99 -10.92
N LYS A 118 -2.14 -14.31 -9.63
CA LYS A 118 -2.78 -15.46 -8.98
C LYS A 118 -4.31 -15.33 -8.94
N ALA A 119 -4.84 -14.22 -8.43
CA ALA A 119 -6.28 -13.96 -8.42
C ALA A 119 -6.88 -14.00 -9.83
N LEU A 120 -6.15 -13.49 -10.82
CA LEU A 120 -6.58 -13.52 -12.21
C LEU A 120 -6.65 -14.94 -12.77
N ASN A 121 -5.66 -15.79 -12.46
CA ASN A 121 -5.70 -17.22 -12.76
C ASN A 121 -6.95 -17.87 -12.17
N THR A 122 -7.19 -17.69 -10.86
CA THR A 122 -8.37 -18.25 -10.17
C THR A 122 -9.69 -17.78 -10.79
N LEU A 123 -9.79 -16.49 -11.14
CA LEU A 123 -10.98 -15.94 -11.78
C LEU A 123 -11.27 -16.56 -13.16
N ALA A 124 -10.21 -16.87 -13.92
CA ALA A 124 -10.32 -17.39 -15.28
C ALA A 124 -10.51 -18.92 -15.35
N LEU A 125 -9.87 -19.67 -14.43
CA LEU A 125 -9.83 -21.13 -14.46
C LEU A 125 -10.81 -21.79 -13.48
N GLY A 126 -11.19 -21.11 -12.39
CA GLY A 126 -11.99 -21.67 -11.31
C GLY A 126 -11.14 -22.05 -10.08
N GLU A 127 -11.81 -22.30 -8.95
CA GLU A 127 -11.16 -22.56 -7.65
C GLU A 127 -10.51 -23.95 -7.56
N ASP A 128 -11.01 -24.94 -8.30
CA ASP A 128 -10.56 -26.35 -8.23
C ASP A 128 -9.35 -26.68 -9.13
N SER A 129 -8.94 -25.75 -10.00
CA SER A 129 -7.81 -25.92 -10.91
C SER A 129 -6.51 -25.49 -10.23
N ALA A 130 -5.82 -26.43 -9.58
CA ALA A 130 -4.44 -26.24 -9.17
C ALA A 130 -3.58 -26.01 -10.44
N PRO A 131 -2.83 -24.89 -10.53
CA PRO A 131 -2.10 -24.59 -11.75
C PRO A 131 -0.81 -25.41 -11.81
N ASP A 132 -0.83 -26.49 -12.57
CA ASP A 132 0.39 -27.02 -13.19
C ASP A 132 0.82 -26.06 -14.31
N ASN A 133 2.13 -25.96 -14.60
CA ASN A 133 2.68 -24.97 -15.55
C ASN A 133 2.06 -25.03 -16.96
N GLU A 134 1.52 -26.18 -17.38
CA GLU A 134 0.87 -26.35 -18.69
C GLU A 134 -0.57 -25.80 -18.75
N SER A 135 -1.25 -25.69 -17.60
CA SER A 135 -2.65 -25.25 -17.49
C SER A 135 -2.80 -23.80 -16.98
N ALA A 136 -1.68 -23.12 -16.72
CA ALA A 136 -1.68 -21.76 -16.19
C ALA A 136 -2.08 -20.72 -17.25
N LEU A 137 -2.89 -19.73 -16.85
CA LEU A 137 -3.31 -18.63 -17.73
C LEU A 137 -2.08 -17.82 -18.17
N GLN A 138 -1.97 -17.60 -19.48
CA GLN A 138 -1.02 -16.67 -20.06
C GLN A 138 -1.43 -15.25 -19.68
N CYS A 139 -0.90 -14.71 -18.57
CA CYS A 139 -1.41 -13.46 -18.03
C CYS A 139 -0.34 -12.49 -17.53
N VAL A 140 -0.59 -11.21 -17.80
CA VAL A 140 0.24 -10.10 -17.34
C VAL A 140 -0.62 -9.13 -16.54
N ARG A 141 -0.23 -8.91 -15.29
CA ARG A 141 -0.74 -7.81 -14.47
C ARG A 141 0.05 -6.56 -14.82
N ALA A 142 -0.65 -5.47 -15.07
CA ALA A 142 -0.05 -4.18 -15.36
C ALA A 142 -0.75 -3.04 -14.61
N MET A 143 -0.01 -1.97 -14.35
CA MET A 143 -0.51 -0.77 -13.70
C MET A 143 0.00 0.44 -14.47
N PRO A 144 -0.67 0.84 -15.57
CA PRO A 144 -0.42 2.11 -16.23
C PRO A 144 -1.05 3.26 -15.43
N ASN A 145 -0.59 4.48 -15.66
CA ASN A 145 -1.15 5.68 -15.05
C ASN A 145 -1.97 6.52 -16.06
N MET A 146 -2.56 7.63 -15.59
CA MET A 146 -3.43 8.48 -16.41
C MET A 146 -2.70 9.20 -17.57
N ALA A 147 -1.36 9.29 -17.53
CA ALA A 147 -0.57 9.93 -18.58
C ALA A 147 -0.55 9.12 -19.89
N ALA A 148 -1.11 7.90 -19.90
CA ALA A 148 -1.36 7.13 -21.13
C ALA A 148 -2.12 7.93 -22.21
N LYS A 149 -3.01 8.85 -21.80
CA LYS A 149 -3.76 9.72 -22.73
C LYS A 149 -2.87 10.57 -23.63
N ILE A 150 -1.72 10.96 -23.12
CA ILE A 150 -0.73 11.80 -23.82
C ILE A 150 0.51 10.99 -24.21
N ARG A 151 0.44 9.65 -24.11
CA ARG A 151 1.52 8.70 -24.44
C ARG A 151 2.78 8.84 -23.58
N GLU A 152 2.62 9.31 -22.35
CA GLU A 152 3.68 9.49 -21.34
C GLU A 152 3.40 8.66 -20.07
N ALA A 153 2.71 7.52 -20.21
CA ALA A 153 2.48 6.63 -19.09
C ALA A 153 3.80 6.06 -18.54
N VAL A 154 3.83 5.80 -17.24
CA VAL A 154 4.75 4.81 -16.68
C VAL A 154 3.89 3.62 -16.33
N THR A 155 4.18 2.47 -16.95
CA THR A 155 3.44 1.23 -16.75
C THR A 155 4.34 0.22 -16.07
N LEU A 156 3.97 -0.18 -14.86
CA LEU A 156 4.61 -1.33 -14.21
C LEU A 156 3.89 -2.61 -14.64
N TYR A 157 4.62 -3.68 -14.94
CA TYR A 157 4.00 -4.96 -15.27
C TYR A 157 4.76 -6.16 -14.71
N THR A 158 4.03 -7.24 -14.44
CA THR A 158 4.52 -8.53 -13.92
C THR A 158 3.71 -9.65 -14.56
N ALA A 159 4.32 -10.80 -14.77
CA ALA A 159 3.71 -11.93 -15.46
C ALA A 159 3.41 -13.08 -14.50
N GLY A 160 2.33 -13.82 -14.78
CA GLY A 160 2.07 -15.10 -14.14
C GLY A 160 3.11 -16.14 -14.54
N SER A 161 3.32 -17.14 -13.68
CA SER A 161 4.35 -18.19 -13.84
C SER A 161 4.30 -18.91 -15.18
N GLY A 162 3.11 -19.14 -15.74
CA GLY A 162 2.93 -19.81 -17.03
C GLY A 162 3.19 -18.94 -18.26
N THR A 163 3.44 -17.64 -18.11
CA THR A 163 3.47 -16.71 -19.26
C THR A 163 4.72 -16.89 -20.12
N THR A 164 4.54 -17.15 -21.42
CA THR A 164 5.65 -17.33 -22.36
C THR A 164 6.42 -16.04 -22.60
N LYS A 165 7.67 -16.18 -23.07
CA LYS A 165 8.51 -15.04 -23.45
C LYS A 165 7.90 -14.20 -24.58
N GLU A 166 7.31 -14.85 -25.58
CA GLU A 166 6.61 -14.17 -26.69
C GLU A 166 5.43 -13.32 -26.18
N ASN A 167 4.62 -13.87 -25.27
CA ASN A 167 3.51 -13.12 -24.66
C ASN A 167 3.99 -11.95 -23.79
N LEU A 168 5.13 -12.10 -23.13
CA LEU A 168 5.79 -11.01 -22.41
C LEU A 168 6.28 -9.89 -23.34
N GLU A 169 6.78 -10.24 -24.53
CA GLU A 169 7.19 -9.28 -25.56
C GLU A 169 5.97 -8.52 -26.12
N ILE A 170 4.85 -9.22 -26.37
CA ILE A 170 3.58 -8.60 -26.77
C ILE A 170 3.09 -7.64 -25.68
N ALA A 171 3.12 -8.04 -24.41
CA ALA A 171 2.70 -7.18 -23.30
C ALA A 171 3.56 -5.93 -23.19
N SER A 172 4.89 -6.08 -23.28
CA SER A 172 5.83 -4.96 -23.29
C SER A 172 5.53 -3.99 -24.44
N TRP A 173 5.31 -4.52 -25.64
CA TRP A 173 4.95 -3.74 -26.81
C TRP A 173 3.63 -2.97 -26.65
N VAL A 174 2.57 -3.62 -26.13
CA VAL A 174 1.27 -2.98 -25.91
C VAL A 174 1.41 -1.75 -25.00
N PHE A 175 2.11 -1.89 -23.88
CA PHE A 175 2.22 -0.81 -22.90
C PHE A 175 3.22 0.28 -23.31
N SER A 176 4.24 -0.07 -24.11
CA SER A 176 5.20 0.93 -24.62
C SER A 176 4.59 1.89 -25.66
N GLN A 177 3.46 1.52 -26.30
CA GLN A 177 2.77 2.43 -27.23
C GLN A 177 2.16 3.66 -26.54
N VAL A 178 1.96 3.60 -25.22
CA VAL A 178 1.39 4.70 -24.43
C VAL A 178 2.36 5.29 -23.39
N GLY A 179 3.64 4.92 -23.42
CA GLY A 179 4.65 5.45 -22.51
C GLY A 179 5.78 4.47 -22.27
N GLU A 180 6.38 4.49 -21.08
CA GLU A 180 7.38 3.52 -20.64
C GLU A 180 6.71 2.29 -20.01
N ALA A 181 7.31 1.12 -20.22
CA ALA A 181 6.86 -0.13 -19.64
C ALA A 181 8.02 -0.79 -18.88
N HIS A 182 7.85 -1.00 -17.57
CA HIS A 182 8.87 -1.52 -16.66
C HIS A 182 8.40 -2.83 -16.04
N ARG A 183 9.18 -3.89 -16.22
CA ARG A 183 8.90 -5.18 -15.59
C ARG A 183 9.39 -5.16 -14.14
N ILE A 184 8.50 -5.42 -13.19
CA ILE A 184 8.79 -5.41 -11.75
C ILE A 184 8.46 -6.79 -11.16
N PRO A 185 9.25 -7.32 -10.21
CA PRO A 185 8.89 -8.53 -9.48
C PRO A 185 7.55 -8.39 -8.73
N GLU A 186 6.74 -9.45 -8.68
CA GLU A 186 5.44 -9.44 -7.99
C GLU A 186 5.57 -8.99 -6.51
N SER A 187 6.66 -9.39 -5.83
CA SER A 187 6.92 -9.05 -4.42
C SER A 187 7.04 -7.55 -4.16
N SER A 188 7.50 -6.77 -5.14
CA SER A 188 7.65 -5.32 -5.04
C SER A 188 6.57 -4.56 -5.81
N PHE A 189 5.67 -5.27 -6.50
CA PHE A 189 4.73 -4.67 -7.43
C PHE A 189 3.81 -3.65 -6.74
N ASP A 190 3.25 -3.99 -5.59
CA ASP A 190 2.26 -3.15 -4.92
C ASP A 190 2.85 -1.82 -4.41
N ILE A 191 4.04 -1.84 -3.80
CA ILE A 191 4.69 -0.61 -3.33
C ILE A 191 5.16 0.27 -4.49
N CYS A 192 5.69 -0.33 -5.56
CA CYS A 192 6.06 0.42 -6.77
C CYS A 192 4.82 1.00 -7.46
N ALA A 193 3.73 0.24 -7.55
CA ALA A 193 2.47 0.68 -8.14
C ALA A 193 1.84 1.83 -7.34
N VAL A 194 1.85 1.77 -6.00
CA VAL A 194 1.42 2.87 -5.13
C VAL A 194 2.29 4.10 -5.38
N SER A 195 3.61 3.92 -5.45
CA SER A 195 4.55 5.02 -5.67
C SER A 195 4.27 5.74 -7.00
N VAL A 196 4.17 4.99 -8.11
CA VAL A 196 3.88 5.53 -9.45
C VAL A 196 2.47 6.13 -9.53
N GLY A 197 1.48 5.46 -8.94
CA GLY A 197 0.09 5.91 -8.96
C GLY A 197 -0.15 7.19 -8.15
N CYS A 198 0.51 7.34 -7.00
CA CYS A 198 0.36 8.49 -6.11
C CYS A 198 1.26 9.67 -6.49
N ALA A 199 2.41 9.43 -7.14
CA ALA A 199 3.36 10.48 -7.49
C ALA A 199 2.69 11.66 -8.21
N GLY A 200 1.86 11.39 -9.22
CA GLY A 200 1.15 12.45 -9.96
C GLY A 200 0.26 13.31 -9.06
N SER A 201 -0.58 12.70 -8.23
CA SER A 201 -1.48 13.45 -7.34
C SER A 201 -0.73 14.28 -6.29
N LEU A 202 0.37 13.75 -5.74
CA LEU A 202 1.15 14.45 -4.73
C LEU A 202 1.95 15.61 -5.33
N LEU A 203 2.44 15.46 -6.56
CA LEU A 203 3.10 16.54 -7.29
C LEU A 203 2.13 17.64 -7.71
N LEU A 204 0.90 17.29 -8.12
CA LEU A 204 -0.13 18.29 -8.43
C LEU A 204 -0.45 19.16 -7.22
N LEU A 205 -0.50 18.60 -6.01
CA LEU A 205 -0.66 19.37 -4.78
C LEU A 205 0.48 20.38 -4.57
N ALA A 206 1.72 19.98 -4.85
CA ALA A 206 2.87 20.89 -4.78
C ALA A 206 2.78 22.01 -5.84
N ILE A 207 2.37 21.68 -7.07
CA ILE A 207 2.15 22.67 -8.13
C ILE A 207 1.06 23.67 -7.74
N ASP A 208 -0.07 23.21 -7.18
CA ASP A 208 -1.13 24.09 -6.72
C ASP A 208 -0.65 25.06 -5.64
N GLY A 209 0.16 24.59 -4.68
CA GLY A 209 0.75 25.45 -3.66
C GLY A 209 1.69 26.53 -4.25
N LEU A 210 2.45 26.20 -5.30
CA LEU A 210 3.28 27.20 -6.01
C LEU A 210 2.41 28.24 -6.73
N LEU A 211 1.28 27.83 -7.31
CA LEU A 211 0.35 28.75 -7.96
C LEU A 211 -0.38 29.64 -6.96
N ASP A 212 -0.74 29.12 -5.78
CA ASP A 212 -1.33 29.91 -4.70
C ASP A 212 -0.37 30.97 -4.16
N ALA A 213 0.92 30.65 -4.05
CA ALA A 213 1.93 31.63 -3.68
C ALA A 213 1.98 32.79 -4.70
N ALA A 214 1.94 32.51 -6.00
CA ALA A 214 1.90 33.56 -7.02
C ALA A 214 0.63 34.42 -6.95
N VAL A 215 -0.51 33.81 -6.62
CA VAL A 215 -1.78 34.54 -6.39
C VAL A 215 -1.68 35.42 -5.16
N ALA A 216 -1.08 34.93 -4.06
CA ALA A 216 -0.87 35.71 -2.85
C ALA A 216 0.03 36.94 -3.10
N GLU A 217 0.98 36.84 -4.02
CA GLU A 217 1.85 37.94 -4.47
C GLU A 217 1.22 38.81 -5.59
N GLY A 218 -0.07 38.63 -5.88
CA GLY A 218 -0.84 39.50 -6.78
C GLY A 218 -0.84 39.11 -8.26
N VAL A 219 -0.33 37.92 -8.62
CA VAL A 219 -0.34 37.42 -10.00
C VAL A 219 -1.58 36.57 -10.27
N LYS A 220 -2.27 36.78 -11.40
CA LYS A 220 -3.43 35.94 -11.76
C LYS A 220 -2.96 34.53 -12.10
N ARG A 221 -3.64 33.52 -11.55
CA ARG A 221 -3.32 32.10 -11.74
C ARG A 221 -3.12 31.68 -13.21
N PRO A 222 -3.96 32.10 -14.20
CA PRO A 222 -3.76 31.73 -15.60
C PRO A 222 -2.44 32.24 -16.20
N ASP A 223 -1.93 33.37 -15.71
CA ASP A 223 -0.72 34.03 -16.25
C ASP A 223 0.56 33.27 -15.87
N VAL A 224 0.54 32.55 -14.73
CA VAL A 224 1.70 31.85 -14.16
C VAL A 224 1.62 30.32 -14.30
N GLN A 225 0.43 29.77 -14.53
CA GLN A 225 0.21 28.32 -14.58
C GLN A 225 1.13 27.60 -15.57
N ASN A 226 1.19 28.09 -16.81
CA ASN A 226 2.03 27.46 -17.84
C ASN A 226 3.53 27.61 -17.53
N LEU A 227 3.94 28.71 -16.90
CA LEU A 227 5.34 28.95 -16.53
C LEU A 227 5.82 27.95 -15.48
N VAL A 228 5.04 27.78 -14.40
CA VAL A 228 5.35 26.85 -13.31
C VAL A 228 5.33 25.41 -13.79
N VAL A 229 4.32 25.01 -14.56
CA VAL A 229 4.19 23.64 -15.08
C VAL A 229 5.34 23.32 -16.04
N ASN A 230 5.68 24.19 -16.98
CA ASN A 230 6.77 23.94 -17.93
C ASN A 230 8.14 23.91 -17.24
N SER A 231 8.36 24.75 -16.23
CA SER A 231 9.57 24.71 -15.40
C SER A 231 9.69 23.38 -14.66
N ALA A 232 8.62 22.91 -14.03
CA ALA A 232 8.58 21.61 -13.36
C ALA A 232 8.84 20.45 -14.32
N ILE A 233 8.24 20.46 -15.51
CA ILE A 233 8.50 19.46 -16.56
C ILE A 233 9.98 19.45 -16.95
N GLY A 234 10.57 20.61 -17.20
CA GLY A 234 11.98 20.74 -17.54
C GLY A 234 12.88 20.15 -16.47
N MET A 235 12.60 20.43 -15.20
CA MET A 235 13.37 19.89 -14.07
C MET A 235 13.26 18.37 -13.95
N MET A 236 12.06 17.82 -14.13
CA MET A 236 11.86 16.37 -14.02
C MET A 236 12.57 15.60 -15.16
N LYS A 237 12.74 16.22 -16.33
CA LYS A 237 13.51 15.64 -17.44
C LYS A 237 15.03 15.59 -17.20
N LEU A 238 15.55 16.38 -16.27
CA LEU A 238 16.98 16.35 -15.91
C LEU A 238 17.33 15.17 -14.99
N VAL A 239 16.36 14.63 -14.25
CA VAL A 239 16.62 13.55 -13.28
C VAL A 239 17.12 12.26 -13.96
N PRO A 240 16.51 11.78 -15.06
CA PRO A 240 17.03 10.59 -15.77
C PRO A 240 18.42 10.79 -16.39
N ALA A 241 18.90 12.03 -16.55
CA ALA A 241 20.21 12.34 -17.12
C ALA A 241 21.39 12.03 -16.17
N GLY A 242 21.10 11.52 -14.96
CA GLY A 242 22.09 10.87 -14.08
C GLY A 242 22.39 11.60 -12.78
N ASP A 243 21.96 12.85 -12.61
CA ASP A 243 22.11 13.55 -11.34
C ASP A 243 21.04 13.12 -10.34
N HIS A 244 21.46 12.77 -9.12
CA HIS A 244 20.53 12.53 -8.02
C HIS A 244 19.68 13.80 -7.75
N PRO A 245 18.37 13.70 -7.46
CA PRO A 245 17.50 14.89 -7.26
C PRO A 245 18.01 15.90 -6.23
N SER A 246 18.76 15.45 -5.21
CA SER A 246 19.38 16.37 -4.24
C SER A 246 20.47 17.23 -4.87
N VAL A 247 21.25 16.69 -5.79
CA VAL A 247 22.32 17.40 -6.51
C VAL A 247 21.71 18.45 -7.42
N LEU A 248 20.63 18.11 -8.15
CA LEU A 248 19.92 19.09 -8.98
C LEU A 248 19.36 20.25 -8.15
N ARG A 249 18.78 19.98 -6.97
CA ARG A 249 18.32 21.04 -6.06
C ARG A 249 19.47 21.93 -5.58
N GLU A 250 20.61 21.35 -5.25
CA GLU A 250 21.80 22.11 -4.82
C GLU A 250 22.35 22.99 -5.94
N LYS A 251 22.45 22.46 -7.17
CA LYS A 251 22.88 23.22 -8.35
C LYS A 251 21.99 24.44 -8.64
N ILE A 252 20.71 24.40 -8.26
CA ILE A 252 19.75 25.51 -8.44
C ILE A 252 19.79 26.49 -7.26
N ALA A 253 20.17 26.02 -6.08
CA ALA A 253 20.15 26.80 -4.85
C ALA A 253 21.45 27.57 -4.66
N SER A 254 21.57 28.74 -5.31
CA SER A 254 22.72 29.61 -5.12
C SER A 254 22.85 30.09 -3.66
N PRO A 255 24.08 30.24 -3.13
CA PRO A 255 24.31 30.76 -1.78
C PRO A 255 23.57 32.09 -1.54
N GLY A 256 22.75 32.15 -0.49
CA GLY A 256 21.96 33.34 -0.12
C GLY A 256 20.76 33.66 -1.01
N GLY A 257 20.51 32.89 -2.09
CA GLY A 257 19.44 33.11 -3.05
C GLY A 257 18.03 32.78 -2.54
N CYS A 258 17.01 33.11 -3.33
CA CYS A 258 15.61 32.83 -2.99
C CYS A 258 15.32 31.31 -2.90
N SER A 259 15.91 30.51 -3.80
CA SER A 259 15.72 29.05 -3.82
C SER A 259 16.14 28.38 -2.52
N ILE A 260 17.30 28.74 -1.94
CA ILE A 260 17.76 28.13 -0.69
C ILE A 260 16.87 28.54 0.49
N ARG A 261 16.37 29.78 0.52
CA ARG A 261 15.44 30.25 1.57
C ARG A 261 14.11 29.50 1.51
N ALA A 262 13.54 29.33 0.32
CA ALA A 262 12.31 28.56 0.13
C ALA A 262 12.48 27.09 0.53
N LEU A 263 13.61 26.46 0.16
CA LEU A 263 13.92 25.09 0.55
C LEU A 263 14.02 24.95 2.07
N LEU A 264 14.68 25.89 2.77
CA LEU A 264 14.77 25.87 4.23
C LEU A 264 13.39 25.92 4.91
N GLU A 265 12.44 26.72 4.40
CA GLU A 265 11.07 26.74 4.91
C GLU A 265 10.34 25.40 4.68
N LEU A 266 10.49 24.78 3.51
CA LEU A 266 9.91 23.45 3.26
C LEU A 266 10.52 22.35 4.16
N GLU A 267 11.80 22.45 4.49
CA GLU A 267 12.44 21.52 5.43
C GLU A 267 11.93 21.75 6.88
N LYS A 268 11.74 23.01 7.32
CA LYS A 268 11.10 23.31 8.62
C LYS A 268 9.69 22.73 8.73
N LEU A 269 8.94 22.75 7.62
CA LEU A 269 7.59 22.16 7.53
C LEU A 269 7.60 20.63 7.40
N GLY A 270 8.77 19.98 7.34
CA GLY A 270 8.88 18.53 7.28
C GLY A 270 8.34 17.91 5.99
N VAL A 271 8.39 18.63 4.86
CA VAL A 271 7.72 18.25 3.61
C VAL A 271 8.14 16.86 3.12
N ARG A 272 9.42 16.48 3.25
CA ARG A 272 9.87 15.12 2.89
C ARG A 272 9.22 14.03 3.74
N ALA A 273 9.07 14.29 5.03
CA ALA A 273 8.39 13.37 5.93
C ALA A 273 6.90 13.28 5.59
N ALA A 274 6.26 14.39 5.17
CA ALA A 274 4.88 14.39 4.72
C ALA A 274 4.67 13.51 3.46
N PHE A 275 5.51 13.64 2.43
CA PHE A 275 5.45 12.77 1.25
C PHE A 275 5.67 11.30 1.60
N THR A 276 6.68 11.01 2.45
CA THR A 276 6.99 9.64 2.89
C THR A 276 5.81 9.03 3.64
N THR A 277 5.26 9.75 4.61
CA THR A 277 4.11 9.33 5.41
C THR A 277 2.88 9.11 4.55
N ALA A 278 2.62 9.98 3.56
CA ALA A 278 1.49 9.84 2.65
C ALA A 278 1.59 8.57 1.80
N ILE A 279 2.77 8.26 1.26
CA ILE A 279 3.01 7.03 0.49
C ILE A 279 2.90 5.79 1.40
N MET A 280 3.48 5.84 2.60
CA MET A 280 3.37 4.75 3.57
C MET A 280 1.91 4.52 3.98
N ALA A 281 1.12 5.57 4.23
CA ALA A 281 -0.29 5.48 4.56
C ALA A 281 -1.12 4.90 3.39
N ALA A 282 -0.79 5.27 2.15
CA ALA A 282 -1.41 4.69 0.96
C ALA A 282 -1.07 3.19 0.82
N ALA A 283 0.14 2.78 1.22
CA ALA A 283 0.57 1.39 1.29
C ALA A 283 0.01 0.63 2.52
N GLU A 284 -0.26 1.32 3.64
CA GLU A 284 -0.74 0.78 4.93
C GLU A 284 -2.08 0.04 4.83
N LYS A 285 -2.88 0.36 3.80
CA LYS A 285 -4.09 -0.41 3.43
C LYS A 285 -3.79 -1.88 3.06
N SER A 286 -2.51 -2.25 3.04
CA SER A 286 -1.99 -3.61 2.88
C SER A 286 -1.45 -4.25 4.18
N LYS A 287 -1.29 -3.50 5.28
CA LYS A 287 -0.55 -3.93 6.50
C LYS A 287 -1.36 -4.68 7.56
N HIS A 288 -2.69 -4.49 7.64
CA HIS A 288 -3.54 -5.31 8.54
C HIS A 288 -3.48 -6.82 8.21
N ILE A 289 -2.91 -7.15 7.06
CA ILE A 289 -2.62 -8.51 6.59
C ILE A 289 -1.42 -9.12 7.34
N ALA A 290 -0.49 -8.31 7.86
CA ALA A 290 0.74 -8.79 8.49
C ALA A 290 0.51 -9.56 9.80
N LEU A 291 -0.33 -9.02 10.70
CA LEU A 291 -0.70 -9.72 11.93
C LEU A 291 -1.43 -11.02 11.62
N LEU A 292 -2.37 -10.98 10.67
CA LEU A 292 -3.08 -12.17 10.23
C LEU A 292 -2.07 -13.20 9.67
N GLY A 293 -1.13 -12.79 8.82
CA GLY A 293 -0.06 -13.64 8.29
C GLY A 293 0.78 -14.33 9.37
N GLY A 294 1.08 -13.65 10.48
CA GLY A 294 1.80 -14.24 11.61
C GLY A 294 0.98 -15.22 12.46
N LEU A 295 -0.33 -15.02 12.55
CA LEU A 295 -1.22 -15.89 13.36
C LEU A 295 -1.52 -17.22 12.66
N LEU A 296 -1.70 -17.20 11.34
CA LEU A 296 -2.23 -18.34 10.59
C LEU A 296 -1.47 -19.66 10.75
N PRO A 297 -0.12 -19.70 10.75
CA PRO A 297 0.61 -20.94 10.94
C PRO A 297 0.29 -21.65 12.27
N CYS A 298 -0.22 -20.92 13.27
CA CYS A 298 -0.50 -21.43 14.60
C CYS A 298 -1.99 -21.72 14.84
N VAL A 299 -2.90 -21.37 13.92
CA VAL A 299 -4.34 -21.63 14.07
C VAL A 299 -4.62 -23.12 13.87
N ALA A 300 -5.54 -23.68 14.67
CA ALA A 300 -5.94 -25.08 14.66
C ALA A 300 -4.79 -26.08 14.92
N GLN A 301 -3.64 -25.62 15.41
CA GLN A 301 -2.53 -26.47 15.82
C GLN A 301 -2.71 -26.98 17.26
N PRO A 302 -2.14 -28.15 17.62
CA PRO A 302 -2.15 -28.65 18.99
C PRO A 302 -1.58 -27.61 19.98
N GLY A 303 -2.35 -27.26 21.01
CA GLY A 303 -1.96 -26.27 22.02
C GLY A 303 -2.24 -24.80 21.64
N SER A 304 -2.80 -24.53 20.45
CA SER A 304 -3.27 -23.21 20.08
C SER A 304 -4.60 -22.88 20.78
N PRO A 305 -4.76 -21.68 21.37
CA PRO A 305 -6.05 -21.22 21.90
C PRO A 305 -7.02 -20.82 20.78
N VAL A 306 -6.59 -20.75 19.52
CA VAL A 306 -7.40 -20.32 18.38
C VAL A 306 -7.60 -21.49 17.41
N SER A 307 -8.84 -21.97 17.33
CA SER A 307 -9.25 -23.02 16.38
C SER A 307 -9.61 -22.47 15.01
N GLU A 308 -10.15 -21.24 14.93
CA GLU A 308 -10.67 -20.64 13.71
C GLU A 308 -10.59 -19.10 13.76
N ILE A 309 -10.40 -18.46 12.60
CA ILE A 309 -10.43 -17.00 12.48
C ILE A 309 -11.53 -16.60 11.50
N THR A 310 -12.43 -15.69 11.93
CA THR A 310 -13.37 -15.03 11.02
C THR A 310 -12.97 -13.57 10.81
N VAL A 311 -12.71 -13.18 9.57
CA VAL A 311 -12.36 -11.82 9.17
C VAL A 311 -13.60 -11.14 8.59
N ALA A 312 -14.15 -10.19 9.33
CA ALA A 312 -15.28 -9.36 8.90
C ALA A 312 -14.81 -8.15 8.09
N LEU A 313 -15.33 -8.00 6.88
CA LEU A 313 -14.91 -6.98 5.92
C LEU A 313 -16.09 -6.11 5.49
N ARG A 314 -15.82 -4.82 5.25
CA ARG A 314 -16.85 -3.89 4.77
C ARG A 314 -17.26 -4.16 3.32
N ARG A 315 -16.35 -4.73 2.50
CA ARG A 315 -16.49 -4.83 1.04
C ARG A 315 -16.15 -6.24 0.55
N LYS A 316 -17.01 -6.82 -0.30
CA LYS A 316 -16.80 -8.13 -0.94
C LYS A 316 -15.51 -8.19 -1.77
N GLU A 317 -15.05 -7.06 -2.31
CA GLU A 317 -13.80 -7.05 -3.07
C GLU A 317 -12.57 -7.26 -2.19
N SER A 318 -12.60 -6.77 -0.94
CA SER A 318 -11.53 -7.02 0.04
C SER A 318 -11.49 -8.48 0.46
N GLU A 319 -12.66 -9.12 0.56
CA GLU A 319 -12.78 -10.54 0.88
C GLU A 319 -12.08 -11.40 -0.18
N ALA A 320 -12.38 -11.19 -1.46
CA ALA A 320 -11.73 -11.92 -2.53
C ALA A 320 -10.20 -11.72 -2.55
N ARG A 321 -9.72 -10.51 -2.26
CA ARG A 321 -8.27 -10.23 -2.18
C ARG A 321 -7.61 -10.99 -1.03
N LEU A 322 -8.23 -10.98 0.17
CA LEU A 322 -7.67 -11.69 1.31
C LEU A 322 -7.77 -13.21 1.14
N ARG A 323 -8.89 -13.72 0.61
CA ARG A 323 -9.02 -15.14 0.24
C ARG A 323 -7.90 -15.59 -0.69
N ASP A 324 -7.57 -14.83 -1.73
CA ASP A 324 -6.47 -15.15 -2.65
C ASP A 324 -5.09 -15.16 -1.95
N LEU A 325 -4.87 -14.17 -1.09
CA LEU A 325 -3.62 -14.03 -0.33
C LEU A 325 -3.42 -15.19 0.66
N PHE A 326 -4.51 -15.75 1.20
CA PHE A 326 -4.49 -16.86 2.15
C PHE A 326 -4.90 -18.22 1.55
N HIS A 327 -5.10 -18.31 0.24
CA HIS A 327 -5.54 -19.52 -0.49
C HIS A 327 -4.58 -20.73 -0.37
N GLY A 328 -3.39 -20.54 0.22
CA GLY A 328 -2.42 -21.60 0.52
C GLY A 328 -2.21 -21.86 2.01
N SER A 329 -2.96 -21.18 2.89
CA SER A 329 -2.89 -21.42 4.32
C SER A 329 -3.77 -22.62 4.67
N LEU A 330 -3.20 -23.62 5.34
CA LEU A 330 -3.92 -24.78 5.89
C LEU A 330 -4.88 -24.40 7.04
N ALA A 331 -4.89 -23.13 7.46
CA ALA A 331 -5.66 -22.66 8.60
C ALA A 331 -7.12 -22.31 8.23
N PRO A 332 -8.10 -22.64 9.08
CA PRO A 332 -9.50 -22.29 8.89
C PRO A 332 -9.71 -20.77 9.07
N VAL A 333 -9.66 -20.04 7.95
CA VAL A 333 -9.99 -18.60 7.90
C VAL A 333 -11.27 -18.40 7.11
N ASN A 334 -12.31 -17.95 7.80
CA ASN A 334 -13.55 -17.52 7.18
C ASN A 334 -13.50 -16.03 6.91
N PHE A 335 -13.95 -15.62 5.72
CA PHE A 335 -14.14 -14.22 5.40
C PHE A 335 -15.64 -13.97 5.26
N ILE A 336 -16.12 -12.89 5.87
CA ILE A 336 -17.52 -12.47 5.72
C ILE A 336 -17.59 -10.99 5.38
N SER A 337 -18.51 -10.61 4.49
CA SER A 337 -18.65 -9.23 4.02
C SER A 337 -19.98 -8.61 4.43
N GLY A 338 -19.93 -7.44 5.09
CA GLY A 338 -21.12 -6.67 5.45
C GLY A 338 -21.96 -7.29 6.58
N GLN A 339 -21.42 -8.27 7.31
CA GLN A 339 -22.12 -9.01 8.36
C GLN A 339 -21.38 -8.97 9.70
N ASN A 340 -20.83 -7.81 10.07
CA ASN A 340 -19.98 -7.66 11.27
C ASN A 340 -20.64 -8.19 12.55
N ILE A 341 -21.94 -7.93 12.74
CA ILE A 341 -22.69 -8.42 13.92
C ILE A 341 -22.75 -9.95 13.94
N ASN A 342 -22.93 -10.59 12.78
CA ASN A 342 -22.96 -12.05 12.67
C ASN A 342 -21.58 -12.65 12.97
N ALA A 343 -20.48 -12.04 12.50
CA ALA A 343 -19.12 -12.44 12.89
C ALA A 343 -18.96 -12.43 14.42
N VAL A 344 -19.36 -11.34 15.06
CA VAL A 344 -19.21 -11.19 16.52
C VAL A 344 -20.06 -12.22 17.27
N LYS A 345 -21.29 -12.49 16.84
CA LYS A 345 -22.15 -13.51 17.46
C LYS A 345 -21.50 -14.90 17.47
N ASN A 346 -20.84 -15.26 16.37
CA ASN A 346 -20.22 -16.57 16.15
C ASN A 346 -18.76 -16.66 16.64
N ALA A 347 -18.22 -15.63 17.27
CA ALA A 347 -16.83 -15.61 17.75
C ALA A 347 -16.77 -15.62 19.28
N ASP A 348 -15.79 -16.28 19.88
CA ASP A 348 -15.53 -16.22 21.32
C ASP A 348 -14.70 -14.99 21.73
N ALA A 349 -13.81 -14.56 20.83
CA ALA A 349 -12.98 -13.38 20.96
C ALA A 349 -13.07 -12.48 19.72
N VAL A 350 -12.97 -11.16 19.91
CA VAL A 350 -13.10 -10.15 18.86
C VAL A 350 -11.90 -9.22 18.88
N LEU A 351 -11.22 -9.12 17.74
CA LEU A 351 -10.14 -8.15 17.50
C LEU A 351 -10.68 -6.92 16.77
N PHE A 352 -10.61 -5.74 17.38
CA PHE A 352 -10.95 -4.48 16.72
C PHE A 352 -9.75 -3.96 15.93
N ALA A 353 -9.84 -4.10 14.60
CA ALA A 353 -8.82 -3.72 13.63
C ALA A 353 -9.40 -2.85 12.50
N PHE A 354 -10.08 -1.76 12.86
CA PHE A 354 -10.67 -0.80 11.91
C PHE A 354 -10.17 0.63 12.19
N PRO A 355 -10.39 1.62 11.30
CA PRO A 355 -9.96 2.99 11.55
C PRO A 355 -10.64 3.58 12.80
N PRO A 356 -9.92 4.26 13.71
CA PRO A 356 -10.49 4.74 14.97
C PRO A 356 -11.63 5.74 14.78
N GLU A 357 -11.61 6.53 13.71
CA GLU A 357 -12.71 7.42 13.32
C GLU A 357 -14.04 6.70 13.06
N GLN A 358 -14.04 5.37 12.89
CA GLN A 358 -15.25 4.56 12.71
C GLN A 358 -15.78 3.94 14.02
N VAL A 359 -15.13 4.19 15.16
CA VAL A 359 -15.50 3.56 16.44
C VAL A 359 -16.96 3.78 16.82
N HIS A 360 -17.47 5.01 16.64
CA HIS A 360 -18.88 5.32 16.91
C HIS A 360 -19.83 4.70 15.89
N GLU A 361 -19.45 4.63 14.61
CA GLU A 361 -20.24 3.96 13.55
C GLU A 361 -20.38 2.46 13.84
N VAL A 362 -19.29 1.81 14.24
CA VAL A 362 -19.23 0.36 14.44
C VAL A 362 -19.85 -0.05 15.78
N LEU A 363 -19.48 0.62 16.88
CA LEU A 363 -19.89 0.24 18.23
C LEU A 363 -21.19 0.94 18.69
N GLY A 364 -21.67 1.95 17.97
CA GLY A 364 -22.89 2.68 18.31
C GLY A 364 -24.18 1.89 18.11
N ALA A 365 -24.15 0.84 17.26
CA ALA A 365 -25.32 0.01 17.00
C ALA A 365 -25.67 -0.88 18.22
N THR A 366 -26.92 -0.81 18.69
CA THR A 366 -27.41 -1.62 19.84
C THR A 366 -27.19 -3.12 19.64
N GLU A 367 -27.45 -3.64 18.44
CA GLU A 367 -27.22 -5.05 18.13
C GLU A 367 -25.75 -5.46 18.23
N MET A 368 -24.82 -4.58 17.86
CA MET A 368 -23.38 -4.84 17.99
C MET A 368 -22.99 -4.91 19.47
N ARG A 369 -23.47 -3.96 20.29
CA ARG A 369 -23.22 -3.95 21.73
C ARG A 369 -23.75 -5.22 22.40
N GLN A 370 -24.95 -5.66 22.01
CA GLN A 370 -25.52 -6.93 22.50
C GLN A 370 -24.68 -8.14 22.06
N ALA A 371 -24.21 -8.17 20.82
CA ALA A 371 -23.38 -9.27 20.31
C ALA A 371 -22.02 -9.37 21.01
N LEU A 372 -21.44 -8.24 21.43
CA LEU A 372 -20.17 -8.18 22.18
C LEU A 372 -20.28 -8.63 23.64
N ARG A 373 -21.50 -8.83 24.17
CA ARG A 373 -21.69 -9.23 25.58
C ARG A 373 -21.02 -10.57 25.86
N GLY A 374 -20.19 -10.60 26.90
CA GLY A 374 -19.50 -11.81 27.36
C GLY A 374 -18.34 -12.28 26.47
N LYS A 375 -18.01 -11.56 25.39
CA LYS A 375 -16.89 -11.89 24.50
C LYS A 375 -15.56 -11.34 25.04
N ILE A 376 -14.46 -11.97 24.66
CA ILE A 376 -13.12 -11.42 24.84
C ILE A 376 -12.90 -10.33 23.77
N ILE A 377 -12.40 -9.16 24.15
CA ILE A 377 -12.20 -8.04 23.23
C ILE A 377 -10.74 -7.60 23.29
N ILE A 378 -10.08 -7.59 22.14
CA ILE A 378 -8.73 -7.08 21.95
C ILE A 378 -8.85 -5.89 21.00
N SER A 379 -8.40 -4.71 21.41
CA SER A 379 -8.46 -3.51 20.57
C SER A 379 -7.08 -3.06 20.15
N ILE A 380 -6.85 -2.97 18.83
CA ILE A 380 -5.64 -2.33 18.25
C ILE A 380 -5.92 -0.93 17.68
N LEU A 381 -7.03 -0.33 18.12
CA LEU A 381 -7.43 1.00 17.67
C LEU A 381 -6.51 2.06 18.28
N ALA A 382 -5.80 2.79 17.43
CA ALA A 382 -5.01 3.94 17.84
C ALA A 382 -5.93 5.08 18.29
N ARG A 383 -5.54 5.84 19.32
CA ARG A 383 -6.29 7.01 19.82
C ARG A 383 -7.72 6.71 20.29
N THR A 384 -7.99 5.47 20.73
CA THR A 384 -9.27 5.11 21.36
C THR A 384 -8.98 4.57 22.75
N PRO A 385 -9.13 5.40 23.80
CA PRO A 385 -8.89 5.01 25.18
C PRO A 385 -9.78 3.84 25.62
N ARG A 386 -9.31 3.09 26.62
CA ARG A 386 -10.01 1.92 27.14
C ARG A 386 -11.37 2.30 27.74
N ASP A 387 -11.44 3.41 28.48
CA ASP A 387 -12.68 3.88 29.10
C ASP A 387 -13.72 4.30 28.07
N GLU A 388 -13.28 4.87 26.95
CA GLU A 388 -14.15 5.20 25.83
C GLU A 388 -14.72 3.93 25.20
N LEU A 389 -13.89 2.93 24.94
CA LEU A 389 -14.34 1.63 24.44
C LEU A 389 -15.33 0.97 25.40
N LYS A 390 -15.03 0.94 26.70
CA LYS A 390 -15.94 0.40 27.73
C LYS A 390 -17.26 1.13 27.77
N ARG A 391 -17.25 2.46 27.64
CA ARG A 391 -18.46 3.29 27.59
C ARG A 391 -19.29 3.01 26.35
N LEU A 392 -18.66 2.93 25.18
CA LEU A 392 -19.35 2.63 23.92
C LEU A 392 -19.95 1.22 23.92
N ILE A 393 -19.23 0.23 24.45
CA ILE A 393 -19.71 -1.15 24.55
C ILE A 393 -20.81 -1.28 25.61
N GLY A 394 -20.63 -0.65 26.78
CA GLY A 394 -21.56 -0.72 27.91
C GLY A 394 -22.87 0.05 27.68
N GLY A 395 -22.85 1.12 26.87
CA GLY A 395 -24.02 1.96 26.64
C GLY A 395 -24.31 2.96 27.76
N ASN A 396 -25.40 3.73 27.62
CA ASN A 396 -25.73 4.87 28.48
C ASN A 396 -26.85 4.61 29.51
N ASP A 397 -27.44 3.42 29.62
CA ASP A 397 -28.65 3.22 30.42
C ASP A 397 -28.61 2.05 31.40
N LYS A 398 -29.14 2.31 32.61
CA LYS A 398 -29.50 1.34 33.66
C LYS A 398 -30.48 0.24 33.20
N ALA A 399 -30.96 0.28 31.96
CA ALA A 399 -31.87 -0.68 31.34
C ALA A 399 -31.17 -1.85 30.63
N ASP A 400 -29.87 -1.75 30.33
CA ASP A 400 -29.14 -2.75 29.52
C ASP A 400 -28.27 -3.73 30.31
N GLY A 401 -28.25 -3.60 31.65
CA GLY A 401 -27.84 -4.66 32.59
C GLY A 401 -26.35 -5.06 32.64
N LEU A 402 -25.48 -4.59 31.74
CA LEU A 402 -24.02 -4.80 31.90
C LEU A 402 -23.41 -3.68 32.74
N ALA A 403 -22.83 -4.03 33.87
CA ALA A 403 -21.85 -3.16 34.50
C ALA A 403 -20.63 -3.04 33.57
N THR A 404 -20.10 -1.82 33.38
CA THR A 404 -18.85 -1.58 32.64
C THR A 404 -17.66 -2.40 33.17
N ASN A 405 -17.79 -2.95 34.37
CA ASN A 405 -16.78 -3.76 35.06
C ASN A 405 -16.71 -5.22 34.57
N ASP A 406 -17.71 -5.71 33.82
CA ASP A 406 -17.74 -7.10 33.33
C ASP A 406 -17.21 -7.27 31.89
N ILE A 407 -16.70 -6.18 31.28
CA ILE A 407 -16.18 -6.20 29.91
C ILE A 407 -14.73 -6.72 29.91
N ARG A 408 -14.49 -7.86 29.25
CA ARG A 408 -13.17 -8.48 29.05
C ARG A 408 -12.41 -7.78 27.92
N LEU A 409 -11.93 -6.57 28.15
CA LEU A 409 -11.28 -5.73 27.13
C LEU A 409 -9.81 -5.46 27.45
N VAL A 410 -8.93 -5.75 26.49
CA VAL A 410 -7.52 -5.34 26.53
C VAL A 410 -7.17 -4.46 25.33
N ARG A 411 -6.37 -3.41 25.56
CA ARG A 411 -5.75 -2.64 24.47
C ARG A 411 -4.41 -3.25 24.12
N ALA A 412 -4.16 -3.42 22.83
CA ALA A 412 -2.87 -3.82 22.29
C ALA A 412 -2.45 -2.82 21.20
N MET A 413 -1.15 -2.57 21.05
CA MET A 413 -0.64 -1.67 20.03
C MET A 413 0.63 -2.29 19.41
N PRO A 414 0.49 -3.10 18.35
CA PRO A 414 1.64 -3.64 17.63
C PRO A 414 2.35 -2.52 16.84
N THR A 415 3.64 -2.70 16.58
CA THR A 415 4.41 -1.79 15.73
C THR A 415 4.57 -2.32 14.31
N ILE A 416 5.10 -1.48 13.42
CA ILE A 416 5.33 -1.82 12.01
C ILE A 416 6.26 -3.04 11.81
N GLY A 417 7.03 -3.44 12.83
CA GLY A 417 7.90 -4.62 12.82
C GLY A 417 7.17 -5.97 12.76
N THR A 418 5.84 -5.96 12.83
CA THR A 418 4.98 -7.16 12.71
C THR A 418 5.28 -7.98 11.46
N GLU A 419 5.56 -7.34 10.32
CA GLU A 419 5.84 -8.02 9.04
C GLU A 419 7.13 -8.87 9.05
N VAL A 420 8.04 -8.59 9.99
CA VAL A 420 9.34 -9.26 10.09
C VAL A 420 9.52 -9.96 11.44
N HIS A 421 8.42 -10.19 12.18
CA HIS A 421 8.41 -10.81 13.51
C HIS A 421 9.24 -10.07 14.57
N GLU A 422 9.42 -8.75 14.42
CA GLU A 422 10.18 -7.90 15.35
C GLU A 422 9.29 -6.76 15.90
N SER A 423 7.97 -7.00 16.02
CA SER A 423 7.06 -6.03 16.64
C SER A 423 7.45 -5.79 18.10
N ALA A 424 7.28 -4.55 18.56
CA ALA A 424 7.31 -4.19 19.97
C ALA A 424 5.88 -3.88 20.40
N THR A 425 5.09 -4.91 20.68
CA THR A 425 3.66 -4.76 20.92
C THR A 425 3.41 -4.32 22.36
N LEU A 426 2.76 -3.18 22.55
CA LEU A 426 2.35 -2.71 23.88
C LEU A 426 1.01 -3.33 24.23
N ILE A 427 0.85 -3.89 25.43
CA ILE A 427 -0.43 -4.37 25.94
C ILE A 427 -0.74 -3.68 27.27
N GLY A 428 -1.97 -3.17 27.41
CA GLY A 428 -2.40 -2.46 28.61
C GLY A 428 -2.53 -3.42 29.80
N ASP A 429 -1.99 -3.04 30.96
CA ASP A 429 -1.98 -3.85 32.18
C ASP A 429 -3.35 -4.34 32.65
N LEU A 430 -3.35 -5.41 33.46
CA LEU A 430 -4.56 -5.93 34.08
C LEU A 430 -5.07 -4.98 35.14
N SER A 431 -6.36 -4.60 35.03
CA SER A 431 -7.03 -3.79 36.05
C SER A 431 -8.22 -4.49 36.71
N SER A 432 -8.60 -5.68 36.21
CA SER A 432 -9.61 -6.54 36.80
C SER A 432 -9.28 -8.02 36.53
N PRO A 433 -9.57 -8.95 37.46
CA PRO A 433 -9.43 -10.39 37.22
C PRO A 433 -10.20 -10.89 35.98
N VAL A 434 -11.29 -10.20 35.61
CA VAL A 434 -12.14 -10.52 34.45
C VAL A 434 -11.40 -10.33 33.12
N GLU A 435 -10.34 -9.52 33.08
CA GLU A 435 -9.56 -9.25 31.86
C GLU A 435 -8.39 -10.22 31.66
N LYS A 436 -8.15 -11.14 32.61
CA LYS A 436 -7.02 -12.08 32.57
C LYS A 436 -7.00 -12.92 31.29
N GLU A 437 -8.14 -13.48 30.91
CA GLU A 437 -8.27 -14.28 29.68
C GLU A 437 -7.98 -13.44 28.42
N ALA A 438 -8.44 -12.19 28.40
CA ALA A 438 -8.21 -11.28 27.28
C ALA A 438 -6.73 -10.92 27.13
N MET A 439 -6.06 -10.67 28.26
CA MET A 439 -4.62 -10.44 28.32
C MET A 439 -3.84 -11.67 27.85
N GLU A 440 -4.14 -12.86 28.38
CA GLU A 440 -3.45 -14.10 28.00
C GLU A 440 -3.57 -14.39 26.49
N LEU A 441 -4.77 -14.21 25.92
CA LEU A 441 -4.98 -14.36 24.48
C LEU A 441 -4.20 -13.30 23.67
N ALA A 442 -4.23 -12.03 24.09
CA ALA A 442 -3.49 -10.98 23.41
C ALA A 442 -1.97 -11.20 23.48
N MET A 443 -1.44 -11.60 24.63
CA MET A 443 -0.03 -11.97 24.78
C MET A 443 0.34 -13.12 23.86
N TRP A 444 -0.48 -14.18 23.79
CA TRP A 444 -0.25 -15.28 22.86
C TRP A 444 -0.20 -14.78 21.41
N MET A 445 -1.20 -14.00 20.98
CA MET A 445 -1.29 -13.48 19.61
C MET A 445 -0.08 -12.63 19.23
N PHE A 446 0.32 -11.69 20.09
CA PHE A 446 1.33 -10.70 19.74
C PHE A 446 2.76 -11.18 19.97
N ASN A 447 2.99 -12.21 20.79
CA ASN A 447 4.29 -12.86 20.90
C ASN A 447 4.69 -13.63 19.64
N LEU A 448 3.72 -14.01 18.78
CA LEU A 448 4.00 -14.67 17.50
C LEU A 448 4.61 -13.71 16.46
N VAL A 449 4.44 -12.40 16.65
CA VAL A 449 4.88 -11.36 15.70
C VAL A 449 5.92 -10.41 16.28
N GLY A 450 6.44 -10.69 17.47
CA GLY A 450 7.48 -9.92 18.12
C GLY A 450 7.44 -10.01 19.63
N LYS A 451 8.03 -9.02 20.30
CA LYS A 451 8.07 -8.94 21.77
C LYS A 451 6.90 -8.12 22.30
N VAL A 452 6.24 -8.66 23.33
CA VAL A 452 5.18 -7.96 24.06
C VAL A 452 5.74 -7.22 25.27
N PHE A 453 5.22 -6.01 25.51
CA PHE A 453 5.50 -5.19 26.68
C PHE A 453 4.19 -4.85 27.38
N GLU A 454 4.06 -5.24 28.63
CA GLU A 454 2.98 -4.79 29.49
C GLU A 454 3.22 -3.34 29.91
N VAL A 455 2.23 -2.48 29.70
CA VAL A 455 2.32 -1.04 29.96
C VAL A 455 1.10 -0.61 30.74
N SER A 456 1.31 0.18 31.80
CA SER A 456 0.20 0.73 32.55
C SER A 456 -0.70 1.61 31.68
N HIS A 457 -2.01 1.53 31.90
CA HIS A 457 -2.97 2.36 31.17
C HIS A 457 -2.61 3.86 31.16
N ASP A 458 -2.07 4.39 32.26
CA ASP A 458 -1.65 5.79 32.38
C ASP A 458 -0.50 6.17 31.41
N TYR A 459 0.33 5.19 31.07
CA TYR A 459 1.47 5.36 30.18
C TYR A 459 1.23 4.83 28.77
N PHE A 460 0.09 4.18 28.49
CA PHE A 460 -0.13 3.45 27.25
C PHE A 460 0.02 4.33 26.00
N ASP A 461 -0.62 5.50 25.99
CA ASP A 461 -0.54 6.42 24.85
C ASP A 461 0.84 7.09 24.77
N THR A 462 1.48 7.34 25.91
CA THR A 462 2.87 7.85 25.96
C THR A 462 3.85 6.84 25.36
N ALA A 463 3.73 5.56 25.74
CA ALA A 463 4.54 4.47 25.21
C ALA A 463 4.25 4.22 23.73
N THR A 464 3.00 4.40 23.29
CA THR A 464 2.61 4.34 21.86
C THR A 464 3.29 5.47 21.07
N GLY A 465 3.29 6.70 21.59
CA GLY A 465 4.01 7.83 20.99
C GLY A 465 5.51 7.58 20.92
N MET A 466 6.10 7.01 21.98
CA MET A 466 7.50 6.63 22.03
C MET A 466 7.86 5.56 20.99
N SER A 467 7.09 4.49 20.88
CA SER A 467 7.37 3.42 19.91
C SER A 467 7.22 3.89 18.46
N ALA A 468 6.23 4.73 18.18
CA ALA A 468 6.06 5.38 16.87
C ALA A 468 7.23 6.32 16.56
N PHE A 469 7.68 7.12 17.53
CA PHE A 469 8.84 7.99 17.41
C PHE A 469 10.12 7.20 17.11
N CYS A 470 10.38 6.09 17.79
CA CYS A 470 11.56 5.26 17.53
C CYS A 470 11.61 4.78 16.07
N ASN A 471 10.49 4.33 15.50
CA ASN A 471 10.43 3.92 14.10
C ASN A 471 10.69 5.08 13.13
N ALA A 472 10.12 6.26 13.43
CA ALA A 472 10.34 7.46 12.63
C ALA A 472 11.81 7.93 12.69
N LEU A 473 12.39 7.95 13.89
CA LEU A 473 13.78 8.31 14.13
C LEU A 473 14.72 7.40 13.35
N THR A 474 14.57 6.08 13.48
CA THR A 474 15.42 5.12 12.77
C THR A 474 15.32 5.28 11.26
N THR A 475 14.11 5.52 10.74
CA THR A 475 13.89 5.75 9.31
C THR A 475 14.64 7.01 8.83
N VAL A 476 14.48 8.13 9.53
CA VAL A 476 15.13 9.41 9.19
C VAL A 476 16.65 9.32 9.35
N ALA A 477 17.13 8.63 10.39
CA ALA A 477 18.55 8.42 10.64
C ALA A 477 19.20 7.61 9.51
N ILE A 478 18.62 6.46 9.14
CA ILE A 478 19.12 5.64 8.02
C ILE A 478 19.15 6.46 6.73
N GLN A 479 18.07 7.17 6.41
CA GLN A 479 18.03 8.01 5.21
C GLN A 479 19.12 9.09 5.20
N THR A 480 19.40 9.70 6.34
CA THR A 480 20.42 10.76 6.47
C THR A 480 21.83 10.19 6.34
N ILE A 481 22.11 9.08 7.03
CA ILE A 481 23.38 8.35 6.96
C ILE A 481 23.64 7.89 5.52
N THR A 482 22.66 7.20 4.91
CA THR A 482 22.76 6.69 3.54
C THR A 482 22.99 7.82 2.55
N ARG A 483 22.29 8.96 2.67
CA ARG A 483 22.50 10.10 1.77
C ARG A 483 23.92 10.65 1.85
N LYS A 484 24.47 10.79 3.07
CA LYS A 484 25.85 11.27 3.25
C LYS A 484 26.86 10.24 2.74
N ALA A 485 26.66 8.96 3.02
CA ALA A 485 27.49 7.87 2.52
C ALA A 485 27.53 7.82 0.98
N ILE A 486 26.39 8.01 0.32
CA ILE A 486 26.30 8.10 -1.15
C ILE A 486 27.06 9.31 -1.68
N ALA A 487 26.99 10.46 -1.00
CA ALA A 487 27.74 11.64 -1.39
C ALA A 487 29.26 11.45 -1.30
N GLU A 488 29.73 10.53 -0.45
CA GLU A 488 31.13 10.10 -0.35
C GLU A 488 31.48 8.90 -1.27
N GLY A 489 30.56 8.49 -2.16
CA GLY A 489 30.80 7.48 -3.18
C GLY A 489 30.40 6.04 -2.81
N ILE A 490 29.72 5.81 -1.68
CA ILE A 490 29.25 4.46 -1.31
C ILE A 490 27.98 4.10 -2.10
N PRO A 491 27.91 2.94 -2.78
CA PRO A 491 26.71 2.50 -3.48
C PRO A 491 25.48 2.44 -2.56
N MET A 492 24.31 2.83 -3.07
CA MET A 492 23.08 2.97 -2.27
C MET A 492 22.70 1.69 -1.51
N GLU A 493 22.73 0.53 -2.18
CA GLU A 493 22.39 -0.75 -1.55
C GLU A 493 23.34 -1.08 -0.40
N ASN A 494 24.65 -0.85 -0.59
CA ASN A 494 25.66 -1.06 0.43
C ASN A 494 25.49 -0.07 1.60
N ALA A 495 25.23 1.20 1.31
CA ALA A 495 25.03 2.23 2.33
C ALA A 495 23.79 1.94 3.20
N ILE A 496 22.69 1.46 2.62
CA ILE A 496 21.49 1.06 3.37
C ILE A 496 21.78 -0.18 4.20
N ALA A 497 22.38 -1.22 3.60
CA ALA A 497 22.64 -2.48 4.29
C ALA A 497 23.60 -2.29 5.48
N ILE A 498 24.70 -1.56 5.28
CA ILE A 498 25.70 -1.28 6.32
C ILE A 498 25.07 -0.45 7.45
N ALA A 499 24.40 0.67 7.12
CA ALA A 499 23.79 1.53 8.14
C ALA A 499 22.72 0.78 8.96
N SER A 500 21.86 0.02 8.29
CA SER A 500 20.80 -0.76 8.94
C SER A 500 21.38 -1.85 9.85
N GLN A 501 22.40 -2.58 9.37
CA GLN A 501 23.03 -3.65 10.15
C GLN A 501 23.80 -3.11 11.36
N CYS A 502 24.49 -1.97 11.23
CA CYS A 502 25.17 -1.31 12.34
C CYS A 502 24.18 -0.87 13.43
N ILE A 503 23.08 -0.21 13.04
CA ILE A 503 22.03 0.21 13.98
C ILE A 503 21.41 -1.02 14.67
N ARG A 504 21.06 -2.05 13.90
CA ARG A 504 20.53 -3.31 14.45
C ARG A 504 21.48 -3.93 15.46
N GLY A 505 22.77 -4.03 15.13
CA GLY A 505 23.79 -4.59 16.03
C GLY A 505 23.87 -3.85 17.36
N THR A 506 23.94 -2.51 17.34
CA THR A 506 23.95 -1.70 18.56
C THR A 506 22.66 -1.87 19.37
N VAL A 507 21.50 -1.86 18.73
CA VAL A 507 20.21 -2.09 19.40
C VAL A 507 20.14 -3.50 20.01
N SER A 508 20.61 -4.52 19.30
CA SER A 508 20.66 -5.90 19.82
C SER A 508 21.52 -5.99 21.07
N MET A 509 22.67 -5.31 21.13
CA MET A 509 23.50 -5.25 22.34
C MET A 509 22.73 -4.64 23.52
N VAL A 510 21.99 -3.55 23.29
CA VAL A 510 21.14 -2.91 24.32
C VAL A 510 20.04 -3.86 24.79
N LEU A 511 19.37 -4.55 23.85
CA LEU A 511 18.33 -5.54 24.15
C LEU A 511 18.88 -6.75 24.92
N SER A 512 20.16 -7.10 24.74
CA SER A 512 20.88 -8.13 25.50
C SER A 512 21.41 -7.63 26.86
N GLY A 513 21.07 -6.41 27.28
CA GLY A 513 21.38 -5.88 28.61
C GLY A 513 22.59 -4.95 28.67
N ALA A 514 23.19 -4.57 27.53
CA ALA A 514 24.23 -3.55 27.53
C ALA A 514 23.62 -2.16 27.86
N SER A 515 24.24 -1.44 28.80
CA SER A 515 23.83 -0.08 29.13
C SER A 515 24.18 0.88 27.99
N PRO A 516 23.25 1.74 27.53
CA PRO A 516 23.55 2.76 26.52
C PRO A 516 24.73 3.66 26.90
N GLN A 517 24.84 4.05 28.18
CA GLN A 517 25.94 4.86 28.70
C GLN A 517 27.29 4.12 28.63
N LYS A 518 27.30 2.81 28.95
CA LYS A 518 28.51 1.99 28.84
C LYS A 518 28.93 1.78 27.39
N LEU A 519 27.98 1.56 26.49
CA LEU A 519 28.25 1.47 25.05
C LEU A 519 28.82 2.79 24.52
N GLU A 520 28.20 3.92 24.87
CA GLU A 520 28.70 5.23 24.48
C GLU A 520 30.13 5.47 24.98
N HIS A 521 30.40 5.17 26.25
CA HIS A 521 31.75 5.28 26.81
C HIS A 521 32.76 4.38 26.08
N SER A 522 32.39 3.13 25.77
CA SER A 522 33.24 2.20 25.02
C SER A 522 33.52 2.66 23.60
N LEU A 523 32.59 3.40 22.99
CA LEU A 523 32.68 3.91 21.62
C LEU A 523 33.34 5.31 21.54
N SER A 524 33.52 5.98 22.69
CA SER A 524 34.01 7.36 22.78
C SER A 524 35.50 7.46 23.15
N ALA A 525 36.32 6.50 22.70
CA ALA A 525 37.76 6.59 22.91
C ALA A 525 38.30 7.92 22.33
N PRO A 526 39.19 8.66 23.04
CA PRO A 526 39.70 9.95 22.58
C PRO A 526 40.31 9.86 21.18
N GLY A 527 39.83 10.68 20.24
CA GLY A 527 40.29 10.69 18.85
C GLY A 527 39.72 9.57 17.96
N SER A 528 38.84 8.71 18.47
CA SER A 528 38.16 7.70 17.64
C SER A 528 37.14 8.33 16.70
N ILE A 529 36.96 7.72 15.53
CA ILE A 529 35.97 8.13 14.51
C ILE A 529 34.57 8.16 15.14
N THR A 530 34.23 7.14 15.94
CA THR A 530 32.92 7.04 16.63
C THR A 530 32.78 8.09 17.73
N GLY A 531 33.83 8.37 18.51
CA GLY A 531 33.81 9.41 19.52
C GLY A 531 33.64 10.83 18.94
N GLN A 532 34.28 11.12 17.81
CA GLN A 532 34.06 12.39 17.09
C GLN A 532 32.64 12.53 16.56
N ALA A 533 32.06 11.44 16.04
CA ALA A 533 30.66 11.43 15.60
C ALA A 533 29.69 11.71 16.76
N ILE A 534 29.90 11.08 17.93
CA ILE A 534 29.09 11.30 19.13
C ILE A 534 29.15 12.76 19.60
N LEU A 535 30.36 13.35 19.64
CA LEU A 535 30.54 14.76 19.99
C LEU A 535 29.81 15.68 19.01
N GLY A 536 29.97 15.45 17.71
CA GLY A 536 29.29 16.24 16.68
C GLY A 536 27.76 16.19 16.78
N LEU A 537 27.19 15.03 17.12
CA LEU A 537 25.74 14.90 17.34
C LEU A 537 25.26 15.68 18.57
N ARG A 538 26.06 15.71 19.65
CA ARG A 538 25.75 16.48 20.87
C ARG A 538 25.85 17.99 20.64
N ASP A 539 26.94 18.44 20.01
CA ASP A 539 27.17 19.85 19.70
C ASP A 539 26.11 20.41 18.75
N SER A 540 25.58 19.56 17.87
CA SER A 540 24.47 19.89 16.97
C SER A 540 23.09 19.88 17.66
N GLN A 541 23.04 19.79 18.98
CA GLN A 541 21.81 19.78 19.80
C GLN A 541 20.82 18.66 19.43
N LEU A 542 21.30 17.53 18.91
CA LEU A 542 20.43 16.40 18.56
C LEU A 542 19.56 15.95 19.76
N PRO A 543 20.05 15.84 21.01
CA PRO A 543 19.21 15.45 22.14
C PRO A 543 17.96 16.33 22.31
N ALA A 544 18.11 17.65 22.24
CA ALA A 544 17.00 18.59 22.36
C ALA A 544 15.98 18.45 21.22
N LEU A 545 16.48 18.20 20.00
CA LEU A 545 15.61 17.94 18.83
C LEU A 545 14.80 16.64 19.00
N LEU A 546 15.44 15.58 19.52
CA LEU A 546 14.78 14.30 19.77
C LEU A 546 13.70 14.46 20.86
N GLU A 547 13.99 15.17 21.95
CA GLU A 547 13.03 15.44 23.03
C GLU A 547 11.80 16.22 22.56
N SER A 548 12.00 17.25 21.73
CA SER A 548 10.91 18.03 21.15
C SER A 548 10.05 17.19 20.20
N SER A 549 10.69 16.40 19.33
CA SER A 549 10.00 15.54 18.37
C SER A 549 9.23 14.39 19.05
N LEU A 550 9.82 13.79 20.07
CA LEU A 550 9.17 12.78 20.91
C LEU A 550 7.95 13.37 21.63
N SER A 551 8.10 14.58 22.18
CA SER A 551 6.99 15.29 22.83
C SER A 551 5.82 15.52 21.86
N ALA A 552 6.09 15.92 20.61
CA ALA A 552 5.07 16.05 19.57
C ALA A 552 4.38 14.70 19.24
N ALA A 553 5.14 13.62 19.15
CA ALA A 553 4.60 12.27 18.92
C ALA A 553 3.71 11.80 20.07
N ILE A 554 4.14 12.02 21.32
CA ILE A 554 3.36 11.71 22.53
C ILE A 554 2.07 12.53 22.58
N MET A 555 2.12 13.84 22.30
CA MET A 555 0.93 14.68 22.26
C MET A 555 -0.09 14.19 21.25
N LYS A 556 0.36 13.74 20.06
CA LYS A 556 -0.50 13.18 19.02
C LYS A 556 -1.04 11.79 19.34
N ALA A 557 -0.38 11.02 20.20
CA ALA A 557 -0.89 9.73 20.66
C ALA A 557 -1.99 9.89 21.73
N LYS A 558 -1.92 10.97 22.53
CA LYS A 558 -2.88 11.30 23.59
C LYS A 558 -4.16 11.99 23.09
N GLY A 559 -4.10 12.69 21.95
CA GLY A 559 -5.24 13.38 21.31
C GLY A 559 -5.76 12.62 20.10
#